data_AF-A0A846D4Q3-F1
#
_entry.id   AF-A0A846D4Q3-F1
#
_cell.length_a   1.000
_cell.length_b   1.000
_cell.length_c   1.000
_cell.angle_alpha   90.00
_cell.angle_beta   90.00
_cell.angle_gamma   90.00
#
_symmetry.space_group_name_H-M   'P 1'
#
loop_
_entity.id
_entity.type
_entity.pdbx_description
1 polymer ?
#
loop_
_entity_poly.entity_id
_entity_poly.type
_entity_poly.pdbx_seq_one_letter_code
_entity_poly.pdbx_strand_id
1 'polypeptide(L)'
;RGETGSQSSAMPFLDRIMGCMSLDPVQREILNEKKSIPVDLILKDYYDFVNYMPAPHRKFLEEIYQKSQVRSFVIENGSSDLVRAYNNCVGNILLMRTSHFKMIPKYISNPGDKNNTGYGTGGTSYVTYLGTLRNVTESAAINSKDGEHPNF
;
A
#
# COMPACT_ATOMS: atom_id res chain seq x y z
N ARG A 1 3.03 -16.19 12.59
CA ARG A 1 3.54 -14.80 12.75
C ARG A 1 2.87 -14.21 14.00
N GLY A 2 3.47 -13.22 14.65
CA GLY A 2 2.82 -12.51 15.76
C GLY A 2 1.79 -11.49 15.28
N GLU A 3 1.07 -10.87 16.22
CA GLU A 3 0.05 -9.86 15.95
C GLU A 3 0.62 -8.60 15.29
N THR A 4 -0.06 -8.06 14.28
CA THR A 4 0.40 -6.88 13.54
C THR A 4 -0.78 -6.12 12.91
N GLY A 5 -0.62 -4.81 12.71
CA GLY A 5 -1.59 -3.98 12.00
C GLY A 5 -1.94 -4.48 10.59
N SER A 6 -1.06 -5.27 9.94
CA SER A 6 -1.34 -5.89 8.63
C SER A 6 -2.47 -6.93 8.66
N GLN A 7 -2.87 -7.40 9.84
CA GLN A 7 -4.03 -8.30 10.00
C GLN A 7 -5.36 -7.53 10.02
N SER A 8 -5.34 -6.20 10.01
CA SER A 8 -6.54 -5.37 9.83
C SER A 8 -7.02 -5.40 8.38
N SER A 9 -8.31 -5.64 8.17
CA SER A 9 -8.93 -5.66 6.83
C SER A 9 -9.10 -4.29 6.18
N ALA A 10 -8.88 -3.19 6.91
CA ALA A 10 -9.13 -1.84 6.42
C ALA A 10 -8.22 -1.45 5.24
N MET A 11 -6.91 -1.70 5.36
CA MET A 11 -5.95 -1.35 4.32
C MET A 11 -6.08 -2.22 3.08
N PRO A 12 -6.19 -3.56 3.18
CA PRO A 12 -6.45 -4.40 2.02
C PRO A 12 -7.76 -4.03 1.30
N PHE A 13 -8.78 -3.58 2.04
CA PHE A 13 -10.02 -3.11 1.42
C PHE A 13 -9.80 -1.86 0.58
N LEU A 14 -9.21 -0.81 1.17
CA LEU A 14 -8.91 0.45 0.47
C LEU A 14 -8.00 0.23 -0.75
N ASP A 15 -7.01 -0.63 -0.60
CA ASP A 15 -6.09 -0.97 -1.68
C ASP A 15 -6.77 -1.71 -2.83
N ARG A 16 -7.63 -2.68 -2.53
CA ARG A 16 -8.34 -3.47 -3.55
C ARG A 16 -9.40 -2.64 -4.26
N ILE A 17 -10.16 -1.82 -3.53
CA ILE A 17 -11.18 -0.97 -4.17
C ILE A 17 -10.53 0.11 -5.04
N MET A 18 -9.44 0.73 -4.59
CA MET A 18 -8.75 1.77 -5.36
C MET A 18 -7.76 1.20 -6.39
N GLY A 19 -7.46 -0.10 -6.36
CA GLY A 19 -6.47 -0.70 -7.26
C GLY A 19 -5.03 -0.25 -6.98
N CYS A 20 -4.72 0.21 -5.75
CA CYS A 20 -3.43 0.83 -5.44
C CYS A 20 -2.24 -0.14 -5.46
N MET A 21 -2.50 -1.44 -5.32
CA MET A 21 -1.45 -2.46 -5.23
C MET A 21 -1.27 -3.24 -6.55
N SER A 22 -1.98 -2.84 -7.60
CA SER A 22 -1.86 -3.39 -8.94
C SER A 22 -0.79 -2.61 -9.70
N LEU A 23 0.46 -3.06 -9.58
CA LEU A 23 1.58 -2.45 -10.30
C LEU A 23 1.62 -2.93 -11.74
N ASP A 24 1.68 -1.98 -12.68
CA ASP A 24 2.11 -2.31 -14.03
C ASP A 24 3.59 -2.76 -14.06
N PRO A 25 4.01 -3.56 -15.06
CA PRO A 25 5.37 -4.10 -15.11
C PRO A 25 6.48 -3.04 -15.08
N VAL A 26 6.24 -1.87 -15.69
CA VAL A 26 7.24 -0.78 -15.77
C VAL A 26 7.40 -0.10 -14.41
N GLN A 27 6.29 0.25 -13.75
CA GLN A 27 6.29 0.79 -12.39
C GLN A 27 6.96 -0.18 -11.41
N ARG A 28 6.73 -1.49 -11.59
CA ARG A 28 7.35 -2.53 -10.77
C ARG A 28 8.87 -2.57 -10.94
N GLU A 29 9.35 -2.50 -12.19
CA GLU A 29 10.78 -2.44 -12.49
C GLU A 29 11.44 -1.21 -11.83
N ILE A 30 10.87 -0.02 -12.05
CA ILE A 30 11.34 1.24 -11.45
C ILE A 30 11.40 1.16 -9.92
N LEU A 31 10.39 0.56 -9.28
CA LEU A 31 10.37 0.40 -7.83
C LEU A 31 11.40 -0.63 -7.34
N ASN A 32 11.68 -1.67 -8.12
CA ASN A 32 12.65 -2.71 -7.77
C ASN A 32 14.10 -2.22 -7.88
N GLU A 33 14.43 -1.36 -8.85
CA GLU A 33 15.80 -0.82 -9.04
C GLU A 33 16.37 -0.18 -7.76
N LYS A 34 15.49 0.36 -6.91
CA LYS A 34 15.87 1.10 -5.69
C LYS A 34 15.73 0.27 -4.41
N LYS A 35 15.44 -1.03 -4.50
CA LYS A 35 15.09 -1.87 -3.34
C LYS A 35 15.95 -3.12 -3.27
N SER A 36 16.41 -3.44 -2.06
CA SER A 36 17.15 -4.67 -1.78
C SER A 36 16.28 -5.93 -1.76
N ILE A 37 14.96 -5.78 -1.62
CA ILE A 37 13.99 -6.88 -1.66
C ILE A 37 12.99 -6.58 -2.79
N PRO A 38 12.71 -7.54 -3.69
CA PRO A 38 11.71 -7.39 -4.73
C PRO A 38 10.33 -7.02 -4.16
N VAL A 39 9.68 -6.04 -4.77
CA VAL A 39 8.36 -5.55 -4.35
C VAL A 39 7.33 -6.68 -4.30
N ASP A 40 7.39 -7.64 -5.23
CA ASP A 40 6.46 -8.78 -5.28
C ASP A 40 6.55 -9.67 -4.03
N LEU A 41 7.72 -9.82 -3.42
CA LEU A 41 7.86 -10.58 -2.18
C LEU A 41 7.19 -9.83 -1.01
N ILE A 42 7.31 -8.51 -0.99
CA ILE A 42 6.64 -7.67 0.01
C ILE A 42 5.12 -7.68 -0.18
N LEU A 43 4.64 -7.62 -1.42
CA LEU A 43 3.20 -7.71 -1.73
C LEU A 43 2.66 -9.11 -1.40
N LYS A 44 3.43 -10.17 -1.64
CA LYS A 44 3.09 -11.52 -1.19
C LYS A 44 2.94 -11.56 0.33
N ASP A 45 3.91 -11.02 1.08
CA ASP A 45 3.82 -10.95 2.54
C ASP A 45 2.60 -10.15 3.01
N TYR A 46 2.30 -9.04 2.33
CA TYR A 46 1.14 -8.21 2.64
C TYR A 46 -0.17 -8.97 2.48
N TYR A 47 -0.35 -9.68 1.37
CA TYR A 47 -1.55 -10.47 1.13
C TYR A 47 -1.60 -11.77 1.95
N ASP A 48 -0.46 -12.33 2.34
CA ASP A 48 -0.42 -13.47 3.27
C ASP A 48 -1.06 -13.10 4.63
N PHE A 49 -1.02 -11.84 5.06
CA PHE A 49 -1.70 -11.38 6.28
C PHE A 49 -3.24 -11.41 6.18
N VAL A 50 -3.82 -11.43 4.97
CA VAL A 50 -5.27 -11.59 4.78
C VAL A 50 -5.75 -12.92 5.36
N ASN A 51 -4.91 -13.96 5.36
CA ASN A 51 -5.26 -15.28 5.90
C ASN A 51 -5.54 -15.26 7.42
N TYR A 52 -5.08 -14.23 8.13
CA TYR A 52 -5.30 -14.05 9.57
C TYR A 52 -6.61 -13.31 9.89
N MET A 53 -7.29 -12.73 8.90
CA MET A 53 -8.56 -12.02 9.09
C MET A 53 -9.73 -13.00 9.23
N PRO A 54 -10.85 -12.64 9.90
CA PRO A 54 -12.06 -13.48 9.93
C PRO A 54 -12.56 -13.86 8.53
N ALA A 55 -13.14 -15.05 8.39
CA ALA A 55 -13.60 -15.58 7.09
C ALA A 55 -14.54 -14.63 6.32
N PRO A 56 -15.51 -13.93 6.96
CA PRO A 56 -16.35 -12.95 6.26
C PRO A 56 -15.54 -11.80 5.65
N HIS A 57 -14.49 -11.33 6.33
CA HIS A 57 -13.65 -10.24 5.84
C HIS A 57 -12.83 -10.69 4.63
N ARG A 58 -12.25 -11.90 4.68
CA ARG A 58 -11.51 -12.46 3.55
C ARG A 58 -12.39 -12.61 2.30
N LYS A 59 -13.61 -13.13 2.48
CA LYS A 59 -14.58 -13.27 1.38
C LYS A 59 -14.94 -11.91 0.79
N PHE A 60 -15.23 -10.92 1.63
CA PHE A 60 -15.54 -9.57 1.18
C PHE A 60 -14.37 -8.94 0.41
N LEU A 61 -13.14 -9.05 0.92
CA LEU A 61 -11.95 -8.55 0.22
C LEU A 61 -11.79 -9.23 -1.14
N GLU A 62 -12.04 -10.52 -1.26
CA GLU A 62 -11.94 -11.23 -2.53
C GLU A 62 -12.99 -10.75 -3.54
N GLU A 63 -14.22 -10.55 -3.09
CA GLU A 63 -15.27 -9.99 -3.95
C GLU A 63 -14.92 -8.59 -4.47
N ILE A 64 -14.34 -7.73 -3.62
CA ILE A 64 -13.88 -6.39 -4.03
C ILE A 64 -12.73 -6.48 -5.03
N TYR A 65 -11.76 -7.37 -4.82
CA TYR A 65 -10.63 -7.56 -5.74
C TYR A 65 -11.10 -7.96 -7.14
N GLN A 66 -12.08 -8.87 -7.24
CA GLN A 66 -12.59 -9.35 -8.53
C GLN A 66 -13.50 -8.34 -9.24
N LYS A 67 -14.21 -7.49 -8.49
CA LYS A 67 -15.26 -6.63 -9.04
C LYS A 67 -14.89 -5.16 -9.17
N SER A 68 -13.87 -4.68 -8.45
CA SER A 68 -13.55 -3.25 -8.48
C SER A 68 -13.05 -2.81 -9.86
N GLN A 69 -13.65 -1.74 -10.38
CA GLN A 69 -13.29 -1.11 -11.65
C GLN A 69 -12.96 0.38 -11.47
N VAL A 70 -12.80 0.85 -10.22
CA VAL A 70 -12.66 2.29 -9.94
C VAL A 70 -11.48 2.89 -10.72
N ARG A 71 -10.30 2.27 -10.63
CA ARG A 71 -9.10 2.80 -11.29
C ARG A 71 -9.19 2.76 -12.82
N SER A 72 -9.63 1.63 -13.39
CA SER A 72 -9.77 1.50 -14.84
C SER A 72 -10.81 2.47 -15.39
N PHE A 73 -11.96 2.59 -14.73
CA PHE A 73 -13.01 3.53 -15.11
C PHE A 73 -12.51 4.98 -15.14
N VAL A 74 -11.74 5.40 -14.13
CA VAL A 74 -11.15 6.76 -14.09
C VAL A 74 -10.17 6.98 -15.25
N ILE A 75 -9.30 6.00 -15.53
CA ILE A 75 -8.32 6.07 -16.62
C ILE A 75 -9.03 6.13 -17.99
N GLU A 76 -10.01 5.27 -18.21
CA GLU A 76 -10.75 5.16 -19.47
C GLU A 76 -11.61 6.40 -19.73
N ASN A 77 -12.25 6.95 -18.69
CA ASN A 77 -13.05 8.17 -18.82
C ASN A 77 -12.19 9.40 -19.14
N GLY A 78 -11.00 9.49 -18.53
CA GLY A 78 -10.05 10.59 -18.78
C GLY A 78 -10.48 11.97 -18.27
N SER A 79 -11.58 12.07 -17.50
CA SER A 79 -12.00 13.31 -16.85
C SER A 79 -11.00 13.75 -15.78
N SER A 80 -10.55 15.01 -15.87
CA SER A 80 -9.66 15.63 -14.90
C SER A 80 -10.25 15.65 -13.48
N ASP A 81 -11.57 15.84 -13.35
CA ASP A 81 -12.26 15.83 -12.06
C ASP A 81 -12.23 14.43 -11.41
N LEU A 82 -12.45 13.38 -12.20
CA LEU A 82 -12.38 12.00 -11.73
C LEU A 82 -10.95 11.60 -11.36
N VAL A 83 -9.96 12.00 -12.16
CA VAL A 83 -8.54 11.79 -11.86
C VAL A 83 -8.17 12.50 -10.56
N ARG A 84 -8.58 13.75 -10.37
CA ARG A 84 -8.34 14.51 -9.14
C ARG A 84 -8.99 13.86 -7.92
N ALA A 85 -10.25 13.44 -8.02
CA ALA A 85 -10.94 12.74 -6.94
C ALA A 85 -10.26 11.41 -6.56
N TYR A 86 -9.89 10.61 -7.57
CA TYR A 86 -9.14 9.38 -7.36
C TYR A 86 -7.79 9.62 -6.70
N ASN A 87 -7.01 10.58 -7.20
CA ASN A 87 -5.69 10.94 -6.65
C ASN A 87 -5.79 11.48 -5.22
N ASN A 88 -6.85 12.22 -4.88
CA ASN A 88 -7.12 12.64 -3.50
C ASN A 88 -7.31 11.44 -2.57
N CYS A 89 -8.04 10.41 -3.01
CA CYS A 89 -8.19 9.17 -2.24
C CYS A 89 -6.84 8.44 -2.06
N VAL A 90 -6.06 8.30 -3.14
CA VAL A 90 -4.70 7.71 -3.08
C VAL A 90 -3.81 8.52 -2.12
N GLY A 91 -3.88 9.84 -2.15
CA GLY A 91 -3.14 10.73 -1.25
C GLY A 91 -3.48 10.52 0.22
N ASN A 92 -4.76 10.30 0.56
CA ASN A 92 -5.16 10.01 1.93
C ASN A 92 -4.64 8.64 2.41
N ILE A 93 -4.66 7.63 1.55
CA ILE A 93 -4.07 6.30 1.83
C ILE A 93 -2.56 6.45 2.05
N LEU A 94 -1.89 7.23 1.20
CA LEU A 94 -0.46 7.53 1.29
C LEU A 94 -0.10 8.29 2.56
N LEU A 95 -0.91 9.28 2.94
CA LEU A 95 -0.75 10.06 4.17
C LEU A 95 -0.83 9.17 5.41
N MET A 96 -1.78 8.23 5.44
CA MET A 96 -1.89 7.28 6.53
C MET A 96 -0.63 6.40 6.62
N ARG A 97 -0.18 5.81 5.50
CA ARG A 97 1.04 4.97 5.47
C ARG A 97 2.28 5.75 5.88
N THR A 98 2.38 6.99 5.43
CA THR A 98 3.50 7.89 5.78
C THR A 98 3.49 8.25 7.26
N SER A 99 2.31 8.54 7.83
CA SER A 99 2.15 8.83 9.25
C SER A 99 2.50 7.61 10.10
N HIS A 100 2.00 6.42 9.72
CA HIS A 100 2.34 5.17 10.38
C HIS A 100 3.85 4.88 10.32
N PHE A 101 4.49 5.08 9.16
CA PHE A 101 5.94 4.93 9.02
C PHE A 101 6.72 5.88 9.95
N LYS A 102 6.29 7.15 10.05
CA LYS A 102 6.89 8.16 10.92
C LYS A 102 6.73 7.86 12.42
N MET A 103 5.80 6.98 12.81
CA MET A 103 5.65 6.55 14.20
C MET A 103 6.72 5.54 14.62
N ILE A 104 7.34 4.81 13.68
CA ILE A 104 8.30 3.74 13.96
C ILE A 104 9.46 4.19 14.86
N PRO A 105 10.16 5.32 14.59
CA PRO A 105 11.27 5.73 15.45
C PRO A 105 10.81 5.96 16.89
N LYS A 106 9.66 6.61 17.08
CA LYS A 106 9.14 6.96 18.40
C LYS A 106 8.75 5.73 19.23
N TYR A 107 8.14 4.72 18.62
CA TYR A 107 7.53 3.61 19.36
C TYR A 107 8.27 2.27 19.23
N ILE A 108 9.16 2.12 18.25
CA ILE A 108 9.86 0.85 17.99
C ILE A 108 11.37 1.07 18.06
N SER A 109 11.94 1.87 17.16
CA SER A 109 13.40 1.94 17.03
C SER A 109 14.08 2.60 18.22
N ASN A 110 13.63 3.78 18.66
CA ASN A 110 14.28 4.52 19.75
C ASN A 110 14.09 3.83 21.11
N PRO A 111 12.90 3.33 21.47
CA PRO A 111 12.75 2.55 22.71
C PRO A 111 13.53 1.23 22.67
N GLY A 112 13.65 0.63 21.48
CA GLY A 112 14.33 -0.64 21.26
C GLY A 112 15.84 -0.53 21.07
N ASP A 113 16.46 0.67 21.09
CA ASP A 113 17.79 0.97 20.52
C ASP A 113 18.89 -0.09 20.79
N LYS A 114 18.92 -0.70 21.98
CA LYS A 114 19.88 -1.77 22.33
C LYS A 114 19.52 -3.19 21.88
N ASN A 115 18.25 -3.47 21.64
CA ASN A 115 17.67 -4.79 21.30
C ASN A 115 16.80 -4.76 20.04
N ASN A 116 16.92 -3.71 19.23
CA ASN A 116 16.07 -3.52 18.07
C ASN A 116 16.56 -4.42 16.93
N THR A 117 15.73 -5.40 16.58
CA THR A 117 16.04 -6.34 15.49
C THR A 117 15.82 -5.73 14.11
N GLY A 118 15.09 -4.61 14.02
CA GLY A 118 14.62 -4.05 12.75
C GLY A 118 13.37 -4.76 12.19
N TYR A 119 12.83 -5.76 12.90
CA TYR A 119 11.66 -6.54 12.49
C TYR A 119 10.45 -6.22 13.36
N GLY A 120 9.28 -6.14 12.73
CA GLY A 120 8.01 -6.09 13.43
C GLY A 120 7.60 -7.47 13.97
N THR A 121 6.61 -7.50 14.86
CA THR A 121 5.99 -8.73 15.40
C THR A 121 5.41 -9.66 14.32
N GLY A 122 5.04 -9.10 13.16
CA GLY A 122 4.64 -9.85 11.97
C GLY A 122 5.79 -10.61 11.29
N GLY A 123 7.04 -10.40 11.68
CA GLY A 123 8.22 -11.07 11.13
C GLY A 123 8.83 -10.40 9.89
N THR A 124 8.40 -9.19 9.54
CA THR A 124 8.91 -8.41 8.39
C THR A 124 9.80 -7.27 8.86
N SER A 125 10.84 -6.92 8.09
CA SER A 125 11.58 -5.67 8.31
C SER A 125 10.61 -4.50 8.20
N TYR A 126 10.36 -3.77 9.28
CA TYR A 126 9.32 -2.74 9.28
C TYR A 126 9.69 -1.57 8.36
N VAL A 127 10.98 -1.25 8.21
CA VAL A 127 11.45 -0.17 7.32
C VAL A 127 11.19 -0.54 5.87
N THR A 128 11.63 -1.72 5.46
CA THR A 128 11.48 -2.18 4.07
C THR A 128 10.01 -2.42 3.75
N TYR A 129 9.29 -3.12 4.62
CA TYR A 129 7.89 -3.46 4.40
C TYR A 129 7.00 -2.22 4.29
N LEU A 130 7.01 -1.34 5.29
CA LEU A 130 6.16 -0.15 5.29
C LEU A 130 6.61 0.88 4.24
N GLY A 131 7.92 1.02 4.02
CA GLY A 131 8.46 1.90 2.99
C GLY A 131 8.10 1.44 1.57
N THR A 132 8.09 0.14 1.29
CA THR A 132 7.65 -0.39 0.00
C THR A 132 6.15 -0.21 -0.20
N LEU A 133 5.32 -0.53 0.81
CA LEU A 133 3.88 -0.29 0.74
C LEU A 133 3.55 1.19 0.48
N ARG A 134 4.27 2.12 1.12
CA ARG A 134 4.14 3.56 0.85
C ARG A 134 4.42 3.89 -0.61
N ASN A 135 5.54 3.43 -1.15
CA ASN A 135 5.95 3.73 -2.53
C ASN A 135 4.99 3.11 -3.58
N VAL A 136 4.47 1.91 -3.31
CA VAL A 136 3.46 1.27 -4.19
C VAL A 136 2.16 2.06 -4.21
N THR A 137 1.73 2.61 -3.07
CA THR A 137 0.55 3.50 -3.04
C THR A 137 0.81 4.77 -3.84
N GLU A 138 1.98 5.38 -3.70
CA GLU A 138 2.35 6.59 -4.44
C GLU A 138 2.33 6.37 -5.95
N SER A 139 2.84 5.23 -6.44
CA SER A 139 2.83 4.90 -7.86
C SER A 139 1.43 4.62 -8.43
N ALA A 140 0.43 4.42 -7.58
CA ALA A 140 -0.95 4.19 -8.03
C ALA A 140 -1.66 5.45 -8.54
N ALA A 141 -1.12 6.63 -8.24
CA ALA A 141 -1.66 7.89 -8.72
C ALA A 141 -1.65 7.94 -10.27
N ILE A 142 -2.67 8.57 -10.84
CA ILE A 142 -2.83 8.73 -12.27
C ILE A 142 -2.27 10.09 -12.66
N ASN A 143 -1.35 10.12 -13.62
CA ASN A 143 -0.84 11.38 -14.17
C ASN A 143 -1.95 12.07 -14.96
N SER A 144 -2.27 13.33 -14.62
CA SER A 144 -3.22 14.13 -15.41
C SER A 144 -2.62 14.43 -16.79
N LYS A 145 -3.47 14.49 -17.83
CA LYS A 145 -3.06 14.93 -19.17
C LYS A 145 -2.59 16.39 -19.19
N ASP A 146 -2.96 17.16 -18.18
CA ASP A 146 -2.62 18.58 -18.05
C ASP A 146 -1.23 18.82 -17.44
N GLY A 147 -0.45 17.75 -17.17
CA GLY A 147 0.89 17.86 -16.59
C GLY A 147 0.92 18.19 -15.10
N GLU A 148 -0.24 18.29 -14.43
CA GLU A 148 -0.29 18.39 -12.98
C GLU A 148 0.15 17.07 -12.34
N HIS A 149 1.32 17.13 -11.69
CA HIS A 149 1.76 16.06 -10.80
C HIS A 149 0.91 16.04 -9.53
N PRO A 150 0.55 14.85 -9.01
CA PRO A 150 -0.12 14.73 -7.73
C PRO A 150 0.71 15.42 -6.64
N ASN A 151 0.13 16.43 -5.99
CA ASN A 151 0.78 17.16 -4.90
C ASN A 151 0.56 16.36 -3.60
N PHE A 152 1.52 15.52 -3.22
CA PHE A 152 1.50 14.74 -1.98
C PHE A 152 2.60 15.18 -1.02
#